data_AF-A0A2S9EDS3-F1
#
_entry.id   AF-A0A2S9EDS3-F1
#
_cell.length_a   1.000
_cell.length_b   1.000
_cell.length_c   1.000
_cell.angle_alpha   90.00
_cell.angle_beta   90.00
_cell.angle_gamma   90.00
#
_symmetry.space_group_name_H-M   'P 1'
#
loop_
_entity.id
_entity.type
_entity.pdbx_description
1 polymer ?
#
loop_
_entity_poly.entity_id
_entity_poly.type
_entity_poly.pdbx_seq_one_letter_code
_entity_poly.pdbx_strand_id
1 'polypeptide(L)'
;MSFGSDMGEVSTSSDGFKAELIVEDQMPIPISFDKLELESYIEGYQIIIRLGIEDNPGSKNELTLEAGQLKLSPAMTYSIGPDSMPIKASFGWEGLVDSLPSSYWGSLTVNSLSTDEKGKTAIKVSFSIEWETKDGKEMTLNGSELQLST
;
A
#
# COMPACT_ATOMS: atom_id res chain seq x y z
N MET A 1 30.77 -6.12 -33.68
CA MET A 1 29.41 -5.74 -33.28
C MET A 1 28.60 -7.02 -33.13
N SER A 2 28.21 -7.34 -31.90
CA SER A 2 27.15 -8.32 -31.65
C SER A 2 26.45 -7.90 -30.37
N PHE A 3 25.15 -7.64 -30.55
CA PHE A 3 24.08 -7.74 -29.56
C PHE A 3 24.31 -9.00 -28.72
N GLY A 4 24.15 -9.02 -27.40
CA GLY A 4 23.10 -8.39 -26.64
C GLY A 4 22.51 -9.52 -25.80
N SER A 5 22.69 -9.44 -24.49
CA SER A 5 21.92 -10.19 -23.52
C SER A 5 22.06 -9.43 -22.20
N ASP A 6 21.36 -8.30 -22.13
CA ASP A 6 20.81 -7.79 -20.88
C ASP A 6 19.94 -8.91 -20.32
N MET A 7 20.54 -9.70 -19.41
CA MET A 7 19.76 -10.45 -18.44
C MET A 7 19.03 -9.42 -17.60
N GLY A 8 17.75 -9.22 -17.92
CA GLY A 8 16.84 -8.46 -17.09
C GLY A 8 16.82 -9.08 -15.70
N GLU A 9 17.51 -8.44 -14.77
CA GLU A 9 17.11 -8.47 -13.37
C GLU A 9 15.72 -7.85 -13.33
N VAL A 10 14.70 -8.70 -13.26
CA VAL A 10 13.41 -8.29 -12.70
C VAL A 10 13.73 -8.00 -11.23
N SER A 11 14.05 -6.75 -10.93
CA SER A 11 14.14 -6.26 -9.56
C SER A 11 12.75 -6.43 -8.95
N THR A 12 12.55 -7.54 -8.26
CA THR A 12 11.39 -7.71 -7.38
C THR A 12 11.46 -6.59 -6.35
N SER A 13 10.37 -5.84 -6.25
CA SER A 13 10.15 -4.61 -5.49
C SER A 13 10.35 -4.70 -3.97
N SER A 14 11.00 -5.74 -3.46
CA SER A 14 11.13 -6.07 -2.03
C SER A 14 12.39 -5.51 -1.35
N ASP A 15 13.48 -5.24 -2.07
CA ASP A 15 14.77 -4.90 -1.41
C ASP A 15 14.79 -3.51 -0.74
N GLY A 16 13.77 -2.66 -0.99
CA GLY A 16 13.70 -1.30 -0.43
C GLY A 16 12.42 -0.95 0.32
N PHE A 17 11.33 -1.68 0.10
CA PHE A 17 10.06 -1.40 0.79
C PHE A 17 10.13 -1.88 2.24
N LYS A 18 9.78 -0.99 3.17
CA LYS A 18 9.69 -1.26 4.59
C LYS A 18 8.33 -0.82 5.07
N ALA A 19 7.69 -1.67 5.85
CA ALA A 19 6.50 -1.30 6.57
C ALA A 19 6.65 -1.63 8.04
N GLU A 20 6.01 -0.85 8.89
CA GLU A 20 6.04 -1.03 10.33
C GLU A 20 4.68 -0.67 10.95
N LEU A 21 4.32 -1.43 11.98
CA LEU A 21 3.24 -1.11 12.90
C LEU A 21 3.84 -0.46 14.14
N ILE A 22 3.46 0.77 14.40
CA ILE A 22 3.84 1.54 15.57
C ILE A 22 2.65 1.51 16.52
N VAL A 23 2.90 1.08 17.75
CA VAL A 23 1.93 1.17 18.85
C VAL A 23 2.48 2.20 19.82
N GLU A 24 1.63 3.10 20.32
CA GLU A 24 2.01 4.10 21.32
C GLU A 24 2.84 3.47 22.45
N ASP A 25 3.97 4.12 22.77
CA ASP A 25 4.96 3.71 23.77
C ASP A 25 5.66 2.35 23.53
N GLN A 26 5.61 1.79 22.32
CA GLN A 26 6.29 0.55 21.97
C GLN A 26 7.33 0.73 20.86
N MET A 27 8.26 -0.22 20.76
CA MET A 27 9.15 -0.27 19.61
C MET A 27 8.34 -0.61 18.34
N PRO A 28 8.61 0.04 17.19
CA PRO A 28 7.99 -0.31 15.93
C PRO A 28 8.17 -1.79 15.59
N ILE A 29 7.08 -2.43 15.17
CA ILE A 29 7.04 -3.83 14.78
C ILE A 29 7.16 -3.88 13.25
N PRO A 30 8.24 -4.43 12.68
CA PRO A 30 8.37 -4.52 11.23
C PRO A 30 7.31 -5.48 10.65
N ILE A 31 6.75 -5.12 9.50
CA ILE A 31 5.81 -5.94 8.74
C ILE A 31 6.50 -6.41 7.46
N SER A 32 6.57 -7.73 7.29
CA SER A 32 7.02 -8.36 6.06
C SER A 32 5.83 -8.64 5.15
N PHE A 33 5.69 -7.82 4.10
CA PHE A 33 4.74 -8.11 3.03
C PHE A 33 5.43 -8.97 1.96
N ASP A 34 4.90 -10.17 1.69
CA ASP A 34 5.45 -11.11 0.70
C ASP A 34 4.81 -10.95 -0.69
N LYS A 35 3.59 -10.41 -0.71
CA LYS A 35 2.80 -10.15 -1.91
C LYS A 35 2.57 -8.65 -2.05
N LEU A 36 3.06 -8.06 -3.14
CA LEU A 36 2.96 -6.62 -3.42
C LEU A 36 2.37 -6.42 -4.82
N GLU A 37 1.08 -6.07 -4.91
CA GLU A 37 0.37 -6.03 -6.20
C GLU A 37 -0.38 -4.71 -6.42
N LEU A 38 -0.22 -4.14 -7.62
CA LEU A 38 -1.18 -3.19 -8.18
C LEU A 38 -2.21 -4.02 -8.96
N GLU A 39 -3.25 -4.46 -8.28
CA GLU A 39 -4.24 -5.39 -8.86
C GLU A 39 -5.06 -4.74 -9.98
N SER A 40 -5.44 -3.47 -9.80
CA SER A 40 -6.20 -2.73 -10.80
C SER A 40 -5.79 -1.27 -10.78
N TYR A 41 -5.58 -0.71 -11.97
CA TYR A 41 -5.50 0.73 -12.17
C TYR A 41 -6.24 1.09 -13.46
N ILE A 42 -7.29 1.90 -13.30
CA ILE A 42 -8.04 2.50 -14.41
C ILE A 42 -8.07 3.99 -14.13
N GLU A 43 -7.37 4.77 -14.96
CA GLU A 43 -7.19 6.20 -14.75
C GLU A 43 -8.53 6.92 -14.52
N GLY A 44 -8.70 7.54 -13.35
CA GLY A 44 -9.90 8.29 -12.99
C GLY A 44 -11.09 7.45 -12.50
N TYR A 45 -10.97 6.12 -12.48
CA TYR A 45 -12.08 5.20 -12.17
C TYR A 45 -11.80 4.24 -11.03
N GLN A 46 -10.58 3.70 -10.94
CA GLN A 46 -10.26 2.71 -9.92
C GLN A 46 -8.75 2.62 -9.69
N ILE A 47 -8.36 2.47 -8.43
CA ILE A 47 -7.08 1.87 -8.05
C ILE A 47 -7.33 0.84 -6.95
N ILE A 48 -6.68 -0.31 -7.06
CA ILE A 48 -6.59 -1.32 -6.01
C ILE A 48 -5.13 -1.72 -5.86
N ILE A 49 -4.56 -1.44 -4.70
CA ILE A 49 -3.26 -1.96 -4.26
C ILE A 49 -3.53 -3.00 -3.17
N ARG A 50 -2.97 -4.20 -3.33
CA ARG A 50 -3.05 -5.28 -2.35
C ARG A 50 -1.67 -5.69 -1.88
N LEU A 51 -1.48 -5.70 -0.57
CA LEU A 51 -0.25 -6.14 0.10
C LEU A 51 -0.58 -7.30 1.05
N GLY A 52 -0.06 -8.49 0.77
CA GLY A 52 -0.24 -9.69 1.62
C GLY A 52 0.90 -9.83 2.63
N ILE A 53 0.56 -10.26 3.85
CA ILE A 53 1.51 -10.58 4.92
C ILE A 53 1.71 -12.11 4.95
N GLU A 54 2.97 -12.52 5.08
CA GLU A 54 3.56 -13.87 5.11
C GLU A 54 2.60 -15.09 5.31
N ASP A 55 2.86 -16.16 4.55
CA ASP A 55 2.38 -17.55 4.68
C ASP A 55 0.89 -17.85 4.44
N ASN A 56 -0.01 -16.85 4.32
CA ASN A 56 -1.37 -17.08 3.81
C ASN A 56 -2.07 -15.78 3.34
N PRO A 57 -1.82 -15.29 2.11
CA PRO A 57 -2.48 -14.09 1.60
C PRO A 57 -4.00 -14.30 1.56
N GLY A 58 -4.72 -13.52 2.34
CA GLY A 58 -6.16 -13.63 2.52
C GLY A 58 -6.69 -12.54 3.45
N SER A 59 -8.01 -12.46 3.61
CA SER A 59 -8.70 -11.32 4.25
C SER A 59 -8.27 -10.97 5.68
N LYS A 60 -7.47 -11.82 6.35
CA LYS A 60 -6.98 -11.63 7.72
C LYS A 60 -5.53 -11.15 7.82
N ASN A 61 -4.75 -11.27 6.74
CA ASN A 61 -3.31 -10.96 6.69
C ASN A 61 -3.02 -10.14 5.43
N GLU A 62 -3.77 -9.07 5.24
CA GLU A 62 -3.74 -8.25 4.01
C GLU A 62 -3.98 -6.79 4.35
N LEU A 63 -3.23 -5.91 3.68
CA LEU A 63 -3.55 -4.50 3.52
C LEU A 63 -4.05 -4.27 2.10
N THR A 64 -5.22 -3.67 1.97
CA THR A 64 -5.78 -3.26 0.69
C THR A 64 -6.09 -1.77 0.72
N LEU A 65 -5.60 -1.05 -0.29
CA LEU A 65 -5.84 0.37 -0.51
C LEU A 65 -6.64 0.55 -1.80
N GLU A 66 -7.83 1.13 -1.69
CA GLU A 66 -8.77 1.21 -2.81
C GLU A 66 -9.27 2.64 -2.99
N ALA A 67 -9.29 3.09 -4.24
CA ALA A 67 -10.05 4.28 -4.63
C ALA A 67 -11.01 3.92 -5.76
N GLY A 68 -12.20 4.49 -5.71
CA GLY A 68 -13.15 4.48 -6.83
C GLY A 68 -12.81 5.58 -7.84
N GLN A 69 -13.81 6.42 -8.17
CA GLN A 69 -13.64 7.56 -9.07
C GLN A 69 -12.65 8.60 -8.52
N LEU A 70 -11.37 8.37 -8.77
CA LEU A 70 -10.27 9.23 -8.37
C LEU A 70 -9.21 9.23 -9.46
N LYS A 71 -8.86 10.42 -9.95
CA LYS A 71 -7.70 10.60 -10.82
C LYS A 71 -6.47 10.87 -9.94
N LEU A 72 -5.58 9.89 -9.88
CA LEU A 72 -4.28 10.06 -9.22
C LEU A 72 -3.38 10.97 -10.07
N SER A 73 -2.64 11.82 -9.38
CA SER A 73 -1.66 12.74 -9.94
C SER A 73 -0.32 12.51 -9.24
N PRO A 74 0.81 12.56 -9.96
CA PRO A 74 2.12 12.47 -9.34
C PRO A 74 2.37 13.67 -8.42
N ALA A 75 3.20 13.45 -7.39
CA ALA A 75 3.52 14.41 -6.33
C ALA A 75 2.30 14.93 -5.54
N MET A 76 1.23 14.14 -5.45
CA MET A 76 0.03 14.47 -4.68
C MET A 76 -0.20 13.49 -3.53
N THR A 77 -0.75 14.02 -2.45
CA THR A 77 -1.17 13.26 -1.27
C THR A 77 -2.69 13.24 -1.18
N TYR A 78 -3.23 12.06 -0.92
CA TYR A 78 -4.66 11.79 -0.83
C TYR A 78 -4.98 11.27 0.56
N SER A 79 -6.07 11.75 1.16
CA SER A 79 -6.52 11.28 2.47
C SER A 79 -7.03 9.85 2.40
N ILE A 80 -6.59 9.03 3.35
CA ILE A 80 -7.14 7.71 3.63
C ILE A 80 -8.12 7.83 4.78
N GLY A 81 -9.26 7.14 4.70
CA GLY A 81 -10.19 7.04 5.81
C GLY A 81 -11.44 6.22 5.47
N PRO A 82 -12.33 6.01 6.45
CA PRO A 82 -13.62 5.40 6.20
C PRO A 82 -14.47 6.27 5.28
N ASP A 83 -15.58 5.70 4.80
CA ASP A 83 -16.63 6.28 3.96
C ASP A 83 -16.53 7.78 3.60
N SER A 84 -16.66 8.07 2.30
CA SER A 84 -16.53 9.39 1.64
C SER A 84 -15.12 9.95 1.45
N MET A 85 -14.10 9.32 2.05
CA MET A 85 -12.70 9.62 1.71
C MET A 85 -12.33 9.07 0.32
N PRO A 86 -11.39 9.73 -0.39
CA PRO A 86 -11.02 9.34 -1.74
C PRO A 86 -10.35 7.97 -1.79
N ILE A 87 -9.70 7.55 -0.69
CA ILE A 87 -9.04 6.26 -0.56
C ILE A 87 -9.54 5.57 0.71
N LYS A 88 -9.98 4.33 0.55
CA LYS A 88 -10.34 3.43 1.64
C LYS A 88 -9.20 2.44 1.89
N ALA A 89 -9.05 2.06 3.14
CA ALA A 89 -8.14 1.00 3.54
C ALA A 89 -8.90 -0.13 4.24
N SER A 90 -8.45 -1.36 4.01
CA SER A 90 -8.74 -2.50 4.87
C SER A 90 -7.43 -3.14 5.29
N PHE A 91 -7.28 -3.41 6.58
CA PHE A 91 -6.08 -4.01 7.11
C PHE A 91 -6.44 -5.12 8.09
N GLY A 92 -5.75 -6.25 8.01
CA GLY A 92 -5.76 -7.30 9.00
C GLY A 92 -4.37 -7.90 9.13
N TRP A 93 -3.98 -8.20 10.36
CA TRP A 93 -2.78 -8.95 10.71
C TRP A 93 -3.08 -9.88 11.89
N GLU A 94 -3.19 -11.17 11.62
CA GLU A 94 -3.55 -12.19 12.59
C GLU A 94 -2.67 -12.13 13.85
N GLY A 95 -3.32 -12.09 15.02
CA GLY A 95 -2.64 -12.02 16.32
C GLY A 95 -2.27 -10.62 16.78
N LEU A 96 -2.33 -9.59 15.91
CA LEU A 96 -2.04 -8.20 16.27
C LEU A 96 -3.19 -7.24 15.97
N VAL A 97 -3.80 -7.35 14.79
CA VAL A 97 -4.89 -6.49 14.32
C VAL A 97 -5.92 -7.35 13.58
N ASP A 98 -7.01 -7.75 14.22
CA ASP A 98 -8.04 -8.59 13.57
C ASP A 98 -8.65 -7.92 12.33
N SER A 99 -8.90 -6.62 12.43
CA SER A 99 -9.38 -5.77 11.33
C SER A 99 -9.18 -4.30 11.69
N LEU A 100 -8.97 -3.45 10.67
CA LEU A 100 -8.98 -2.00 10.82
C LEU A 100 -10.31 -1.55 11.45
N PRO A 101 -10.30 -0.66 12.47
CA PRO A 101 -11.53 -0.19 13.11
C PRO A 101 -12.36 0.68 12.15
N SER A 102 -13.60 0.98 12.54
CA SER A 102 -14.49 1.85 11.74
C SER A 102 -14.05 3.32 11.68
N SER A 103 -13.14 3.73 12.55
CA SER A 103 -12.56 5.08 12.58
C SER A 103 -11.05 4.96 12.44
N TYR A 104 -10.55 5.39 11.29
CA TYR A 104 -9.13 5.48 10.96
C TYR A 104 -8.92 6.70 10.06
N TRP A 105 -7.69 7.17 9.97
CA TRP A 105 -7.31 8.24 9.06
C TRP A 105 -5.91 7.97 8.52
N GLY A 106 -5.46 8.74 7.55
CA GLY A 106 -4.14 8.53 6.99
C GLY A 106 -3.93 9.25 5.69
N SER A 107 -2.87 8.85 5.00
CA SER A 107 -2.49 9.46 3.72
C SER A 107 -1.85 8.45 2.79
N LEU A 108 -2.14 8.58 1.49
CA LEU A 108 -1.39 7.97 0.40
C LEU A 108 -0.72 9.09 -0.40
N THR A 109 0.60 9.08 -0.47
CA THR A 109 1.36 9.99 -1.32
C THR A 109 1.78 9.26 -2.58
N VAL A 110 1.41 9.80 -3.75
CA VAL A 110 1.83 9.30 -5.06
C VAL A 110 3.11 10.03 -5.45
N ASN A 111 4.26 9.39 -5.28
CA ASN A 111 5.57 9.97 -5.61
C ASN A 111 5.78 10.01 -7.13
N SER A 112 5.39 8.95 -7.84
CA SER A 112 5.40 8.92 -9.30
C SER A 112 4.31 8.03 -9.86
N LEU A 113 3.85 8.36 -11.06
CA LEU A 113 2.85 7.60 -11.80
C LEU A 113 3.16 7.73 -13.29
N SER A 114 3.31 6.61 -13.97
CA SER A 114 3.54 6.59 -15.42
C SER A 114 2.81 5.42 -16.06
N THR A 115 2.23 5.65 -17.23
CA THR A 115 1.62 4.61 -18.05
C THR A 115 2.35 4.58 -19.39
N ASP A 116 2.79 3.39 -19.81
CA ASP A 116 3.47 3.21 -21.09
C ASP A 116 2.47 3.12 -22.27
N GLU A 117 2.99 3.13 -23.50
CA GLU A 117 2.18 3.03 -24.72
C GLU A 117 1.42 1.70 -24.85
N LYS A 118 1.81 0.68 -24.07
CA LYS A 118 1.16 -0.64 -24.03
C LYS A 118 0.10 -0.73 -22.92
N GLY A 119 -0.12 0.36 -22.18
CA GLY A 119 -1.09 0.43 -21.10
C GLY A 119 -0.60 -0.14 -19.77
N LYS A 120 0.70 -0.43 -19.62
CA LYS A 120 1.27 -0.81 -18.33
C LYS A 120 1.46 0.42 -17.46
N THR A 121 0.89 0.40 -16.27
CA THR A 121 1.05 1.47 -15.29
C THR A 121 2.08 1.07 -14.27
N ALA A 122 3.03 1.96 -14.00
CA ALA A 122 3.92 1.91 -12.86
C ALA A 122 3.57 3.04 -11.89
N ILE A 123 3.45 2.72 -10.61
CA ILE A 123 3.15 3.67 -9.55
C ILE A 123 4.18 3.52 -8.43
N LYS A 124 4.54 4.66 -7.84
CA LYS A 124 5.39 4.74 -6.67
C LYS A 124 4.64 5.51 -5.59
N VAL A 125 4.39 4.88 -4.46
CA VAL A 125 3.57 5.42 -3.38
C VAL A 125 4.23 5.23 -2.03
N SER A 126 3.88 6.05 -1.06
CA SER A 126 4.10 5.81 0.36
C SER A 126 2.81 6.09 1.11
N PHE A 127 2.60 5.45 2.26
CA PHE A 127 1.35 5.62 3.00
C PHE A 127 1.54 5.62 4.51
N SER A 128 0.59 6.24 5.20
CA SER A 128 0.37 6.12 6.64
C SER A 128 -1.10 5.86 6.91
N ILE A 129 -1.42 4.98 7.86
CA ILE A 129 -2.77 4.74 8.35
C ILE A 129 -2.70 4.75 9.87
N GLU A 130 -3.56 5.53 10.50
CA GLU A 130 -3.61 5.77 11.93
C GLU A 130 -5.01 5.44 12.45
N TRP A 131 -5.08 4.85 13.64
CA TRP A 131 -6.33 4.61 14.34
C TRP A 131 -6.11 4.53 15.85
N GLU A 132 -7.19 4.73 16.60
CA GLU A 132 -7.19 4.50 18.04
C GLU A 132 -7.69 3.08 18.34
N THR A 133 -6.99 2.38 19.23
CA THR A 133 -7.42 1.08 19.76
C THR A 133 -8.55 1.25 20.78
N LYS A 134 -9.25 0.14 21.11
CA LYS A 134 -10.30 0.17 22.16
C LYS A 134 -9.80 0.62 23.53
N ASP A 135 -8.50 0.47 23.79
CA ASP A 135 -7.86 0.87 25.03
C ASP A 135 -7.34 2.33 25.01
N GLY A 136 -7.67 3.09 23.96
CA GLY A 136 -7.31 4.50 23.81
C GLY A 136 -5.88 4.75 23.32
N LYS A 137 -5.14 3.70 22.94
CA LYS A 137 -3.79 3.85 22.38
C LYS A 137 -3.82 4.12 20.90
N GLU A 138 -2.95 5.02 20.44
CA GLU A 138 -2.73 5.26 19.01
C GLU A 138 -1.93 4.11 18.39
N MET A 139 -2.36 3.71 17.19
CA MET A 139 -1.65 2.79 16.31
C MET A 139 -1.42 3.46 14.96
N THR A 140 -0.22 3.28 14.42
CA THR A 140 0.16 3.80 13.10
C THR A 140 0.79 2.70 12.28
N LEU A 141 0.21 2.42 11.12
CA LEU A 141 0.79 1.61 10.07
C LEU A 141 1.46 2.52 9.05
N ASN A 142 2.78 2.43 8.94
CA ASN A 142 3.56 3.21 7.98
C ASN A 142 4.16 2.29 6.92
N GLY A 143 3.97 2.67 5.65
CA GLY A 143 4.66 2.08 4.51
C GLY A 143 5.61 3.10 3.89
N SER A 144 6.88 2.72 3.76
CA SER A 144 7.86 3.50 3.01
C SER A 144 7.48 3.56 1.54
N GLU A 145 8.37 4.12 0.73
CA GLU A 145 8.21 4.09 -0.72
C GLU A 145 8.09 2.66 -1.24
N LEU A 146 6.97 2.39 -1.91
CA LEU A 146 6.57 1.14 -2.54
C LEU A 146 6.40 1.41 -4.04
N GLN A 147 7.03 0.59 -4.87
CA GLN A 147 6.90 0.64 -6.32
C GLN A 147 6.15 -0.60 -6.83
N LEU A 148 5.10 -0.37 -7.61
CA LEU A 148 4.24 -1.42 -8.18
C LEU A 148 4.00 -1.17 -9.67
N SER A 149 3.67 -2.21 -10.41
CA SER A 149 3.26 -2.11 -11.81
C SER A 149 2.23 -3.16 -12.21
N THR A 150 1.42 -2.86 -13.23
CA THR A 150 0.50 -3.81 -13.88
C THR A 150 1.14 -4.68 -14.95
#